data_AF-A0A3L7P1Q2-F1
#
_entry.id   AF-A0A3L7P1Q2-F1
#
_cell.length_a   1.000
_cell.length_b   1.000
_cell.length_c   1.000
_cell.angle_alpha   90.00
_cell.angle_beta   90.00
_cell.angle_gamma   90.00
#
_symmetry.space_group_name_H-M   'P 1'
#
loop_
_entity.id
_entity.type
_entity.pdbx_description
1 polymer ?
#
loop_
_entity_poly.entity_id
_entity_poly.type
_entity_poly.pdbx_seq_one_letter_code
_entity_poly.pdbx_strand_id
1 'polypeptide(L)'
;SQAFMAELVGTLLLALVVFAVTDPVNPDRPGLHHLAPLVIGLTVAVLISVLGPLTQACFNPARDFAPRVVSYFAGWGTVALPGPNGIGFLTVYIIAPIVGACLGGGVYFKLIQPALREKYAHQSGSTML
;
A
#
# COMPACT_ATOMS: atom_id res chain seq x y z
N SER A 1 15.50 -11.18 0.72
CA SER A 1 15.25 -11.50 -0.70
C SER A 1 14.74 -10.24 -1.41
N GLN A 2 15.01 -10.07 -2.70
CA GLN A 2 14.57 -8.89 -3.46
C GLN A 2 13.04 -8.79 -3.55
N ALA A 3 12.34 -9.93 -3.72
CA ALA A 3 10.89 -9.99 -3.79
C ALA A 3 10.18 -9.48 -2.52
N PHE A 4 10.68 -9.85 -1.34
CA PHE A 4 10.14 -9.34 -0.08
C PHE A 4 10.24 -7.81 0.02
N MET A 5 11.38 -7.25 -0.40
CA MET A 5 11.58 -5.80 -0.41
C MET A 5 10.69 -5.08 -1.41
N ALA A 6 10.49 -5.65 -2.60
CA ALA A 6 9.57 -5.09 -3.59
C ALA A 6 8.13 -5.01 -3.04
N GLU A 7 7.62 -6.08 -2.44
CA GLU A 7 6.26 -6.10 -1.86
C GLU A 7 6.13 -5.20 -0.64
N LEU A 8 7.13 -5.18 0.25
CA LEU A 8 7.14 -4.30 1.42
C LEU A 8 7.12 -2.82 1.02
N VAL A 9 8.03 -2.41 0.12
CA VAL A 9 8.14 -1.01 -0.30
C VAL A 9 6.93 -0.60 -1.14
N GLY A 10 6.48 -1.46 -2.06
CA GLY A 10 5.28 -1.17 -2.86
C GLY A 10 4.04 -0.97 -1.99
N THR A 11 3.84 -1.83 -1.00
CA THR A 11 2.68 -1.71 -0.09
C THR A 11 2.81 -0.52 0.87
N LEU A 12 4.03 -0.20 1.32
CA LEU A 12 4.31 1.01 2.10
C LEU A 12 3.89 2.26 1.34
N LEU A 13 4.34 2.39 0.09
CA LEU A 13 4.01 3.55 -0.76
C LEU A 13 2.51 3.62 -1.04
N LEU A 14 1.87 2.48 -1.32
CA LEU A 14 0.43 2.42 -1.52
C LEU A 14 -0.34 2.90 -0.28
N ALA A 15 -0.01 2.36 0.91
CA ALA A 15 -0.66 2.75 2.16
C ALA A 15 -0.43 4.23 2.48
N LEU A 16 0.79 4.73 2.28
CA LEU A 16 1.13 6.14 2.45
C LEU A 16 0.25 7.05 1.60
N VAL A 17 0.09 6.72 0.31
CA VAL A 17 -0.77 7.50 -0.60
C VAL A 17 -2.24 7.41 -0.17
N VAL A 18 -2.73 6.21 0.16
CA VAL A 18 -4.12 6.03 0.64
C VAL A 18 -4.40 6.96 1.82
N PHE A 19 -3.56 6.96 2.85
CA PHE A 19 -3.77 7.85 3.99
C PHE A 19 -3.64 9.33 3.60
N ALA A 20 -2.64 9.68 2.79
CA ALA A 20 -2.45 11.06 2.35
C ALA A 20 -3.63 11.66 1.59
N VAL A 21 -4.31 10.89 0.75
CA VAL A 21 -5.43 11.39 -0.06
C VAL A 21 -6.80 11.28 0.62
N THR A 22 -6.92 10.43 1.64
CA THR A 22 -8.18 10.20 2.37
C THR A 22 -8.27 10.96 3.69
N ASP A 23 -7.16 11.39 4.27
CA ASP A 23 -7.18 12.08 5.56
C ASP A 23 -7.80 13.49 5.43
N PRO A 24 -8.89 13.78 6.18
CA PRO A 24 -9.50 15.11 6.20
C PRO A 24 -8.55 16.21 6.70
N VAL A 25 -7.57 15.86 7.55
CA VAL A 25 -6.60 16.78 8.14
C VAL A 25 -5.53 17.23 7.15
N ASN A 26 -5.39 16.54 6.02
CA ASN A 26 -4.53 17.01 4.94
C ASN A 26 -5.32 17.95 4.02
N PRO A 27 -5.15 19.28 4.10
CA PRO A 27 -5.84 20.21 3.21
C PRO A 27 -5.23 20.25 1.81
N ASP A 28 -4.00 19.74 1.64
CA ASP A 28 -3.34 19.55 0.33
C ASP A 28 -3.81 18.24 -0.35
N ARG A 29 -4.72 17.46 0.27
CA ARG A 29 -5.38 16.37 -0.47
C ARG A 29 -6.03 16.96 -1.71
N PRO A 30 -6.15 16.21 -2.83
CA PRO A 30 -6.81 16.72 -4.02
C PRO A 30 -8.13 17.41 -3.64
N GLY A 31 -8.27 18.70 -3.99
CA GLY A 31 -9.40 19.56 -3.59
C GLY A 31 -10.77 19.04 -4.05
N LEU A 32 -10.77 17.93 -4.79
CA LEU A 32 -11.88 17.09 -5.17
C LEU A 32 -11.75 15.76 -4.42
N HIS A 33 -12.39 15.66 -3.24
CA HIS A 33 -12.47 14.41 -2.47
C HIS A 33 -12.86 13.17 -3.32
N HIS A 34 -13.62 13.40 -4.38
CA HIS A 34 -14.08 12.40 -5.33
C HIS A 34 -12.96 11.79 -6.19
N LEU A 35 -11.76 12.39 -6.22
CA LEU A 35 -10.61 11.87 -6.98
C LEU A 35 -9.70 10.95 -6.17
N ALA A 36 -9.90 10.79 -4.86
CA ALA A 36 -9.09 9.87 -4.06
C ALA A 36 -9.05 8.43 -4.64
N PRO A 37 -10.17 7.83 -5.09
CA PRO A 37 -10.12 6.51 -5.74
C PRO A 37 -9.30 6.50 -7.03
N LEU A 38 -9.37 7.58 -7.83
CA LEU A 38 -8.59 7.71 -9.06
C LEU A 38 -7.09 7.77 -8.76
N VAL A 39 -6.68 8.58 -7.78
CA VAL A 39 -5.27 8.70 -7.38
C VAL A 39 -4.74 7.37 -6.85
N ILE A 40 -5.49 6.69 -5.99
CA ILE A 40 -5.11 5.36 -5.49
C ILE A 40 -4.98 4.36 -6.65
N GLY A 41 -5.93 4.35 -7.59
CA GLY A 41 -5.88 3.49 -8.78
C GLY A 41 -4.67 3.77 -9.65
N LEU A 42 -4.34 5.04 -9.90
CA LEU A 42 -3.15 5.45 -10.65
C LEU A 42 -1.86 5.08 -9.91
N THR A 43 -1.82 5.20 -8.58
CA THR A 43 -0.69 4.73 -7.77
C THR A 43 -0.50 3.23 -7.93
N VAL A 44 -1.56 2.44 -7.84
CA VAL A 44 -1.49 0.99 -8.08
C VAL A 44 -1.00 0.69 -9.50
N ALA A 45 -1.50 1.42 -10.51
CA ALA A 45 -1.07 1.24 -11.90
C ALA A 45 0.45 1.48 -12.07
N VAL A 46 0.97 2.58 -11.52
CA VAL A 46 2.41 2.89 -11.57
C VAL A 46 3.22 1.84 -10.82
N LEU A 47 2.79 1.44 -9.62
CA LEU A 47 3.47 0.41 -8.84
C LEU A 47 3.51 -0.93 -9.58
N ILE A 48 2.42 -1.33 -10.24
CA ILE A 48 2.38 -2.54 -11.08
C ILE A 48 3.33 -2.41 -12.28
N SER A 49 3.37 -1.27 -12.96
CA SER A 49 4.27 -1.07 -14.10
C SER A 49 5.75 -1.21 -13.72
N VAL A 50 6.13 -0.85 -12.49
CA VAL A 50 7.52 -0.90 -12.03
C VAL A 50 7.86 -2.21 -11.31
N LEU A 51 7.01 -2.67 -10.40
CA LEU A 51 7.27 -3.81 -9.51
C LEU A 51 6.63 -5.12 -9.99
N GLY A 52 5.65 -5.03 -10.90
CA GLY A 52 5.00 -6.19 -11.50
C GLY A 52 5.98 -7.20 -12.13
N PRO A 53 7.02 -6.77 -12.87
CA PRO A 53 8.03 -7.68 -13.39
C PRO A 53 8.84 -8.45 -12.32
N LEU A 54 8.87 -7.97 -11.08
CA LEU A 54 9.63 -8.59 -9.98
C LEU A 54 8.78 -9.59 -9.18
N THR A 55 7.54 -9.24 -8.85
CA THR A 55 6.71 -9.99 -7.89
C THR A 55 5.24 -10.11 -8.27
N GLN A 56 4.86 -9.69 -9.49
CA GLN A 56 3.47 -9.53 -9.90
C GLN A 56 2.69 -8.48 -9.10
N ALA A 57 3.39 -7.68 -8.27
CA ALA A 57 2.84 -6.53 -7.55
C ALA A 57 1.56 -6.89 -6.75
N CYS A 58 1.70 -7.78 -5.77
CA CYS A 58 0.59 -8.29 -4.99
C CYS A 58 -0.04 -7.20 -4.11
N PHE A 59 0.76 -6.58 -3.25
CA PHE A 59 0.43 -5.51 -2.29
C PHE A 59 -0.73 -5.78 -1.31
N ASN A 60 -1.41 -6.91 -1.44
CA ASN A 60 -2.62 -7.24 -0.69
C ASN A 60 -2.69 -8.77 -0.47
N PRO A 61 -2.56 -9.23 0.79
CA PRO A 61 -2.59 -10.65 1.11
C PRO A 61 -3.87 -11.36 0.65
N ALA A 62 -5.03 -10.72 0.72
CA ALA A 62 -6.30 -11.33 0.31
C ALA A 62 -6.37 -11.52 -1.22
N ARG A 63 -5.79 -10.59 -1.99
CA ARG A 63 -5.74 -10.61 -3.46
C ARG A 63 -4.89 -11.76 -4.02
N ASP A 64 -3.98 -12.31 -3.23
CA ASP A 64 -3.14 -13.46 -3.59
C ASP A 64 -3.61 -14.76 -2.92
N PHE A 65 -3.84 -14.73 -1.60
CA PHE A 65 -4.15 -15.95 -0.85
C PHE A 65 -5.50 -16.57 -1.23
N ALA A 66 -6.56 -15.77 -1.40
CA ALA A 66 -7.88 -16.31 -1.71
C ALA A 66 -7.92 -17.02 -3.07
N PRO A 67 -7.42 -16.43 -4.18
CA PRO A 67 -7.29 -17.15 -5.45
C PRO A 67 -6.44 -18.42 -5.37
N ARG A 68 -5.36 -18.44 -4.56
CA ARG A 68 -4.55 -19.66 -4.36
C ARG A 68 -5.35 -20.77 -3.71
N VAL A 69 -6.13 -20.46 -2.67
CA VAL A 69 -6.98 -21.45 -1.99
C VAL A 69 -8.03 -22.00 -2.94
N VAL A 70 -8.70 -21.14 -3.71
CA VAL A 70 -9.68 -21.57 -4.73
C VAL A 70 -9.00 -22.46 -5.78
N SER A 71 -7.86 -22.06 -6.32
CA SER A 71 -7.11 -22.85 -7.31
C SER A 71 -6.66 -24.20 -6.76
N TYR A 72 -6.23 -24.27 -5.50
CA TYR A 72 -5.87 -25.52 -4.84
C TYR A 72 -7.03 -26.52 -4.87
N PHE A 73 -8.24 -26.08 -4.48
CA PHE A 73 -9.44 -26.90 -4.52
C PHE A 73 -9.97 -27.17 -5.94
N ALA A 74 -9.62 -26.32 -6.91
CA ALA A 74 -9.90 -26.54 -8.33
C ALA A 74 -8.95 -27.56 -9.00
N GLY A 75 -8.13 -28.28 -8.21
CA GLY A 75 -7.27 -29.35 -8.70
C GLY A 75 -5.85 -28.95 -9.07
N TRP A 76 -5.44 -27.69 -8.83
CA TRP A 76 -4.07 -27.25 -9.11
C TRP A 76 -3.05 -27.72 -8.06
N GLY A 77 -3.52 -28.19 -6.90
CA GLY A 77 -2.69 -28.80 -5.86
C GLY A 77 -1.50 -27.93 -5.44
N THR A 78 -0.33 -28.55 -5.35
CA THR A 78 0.89 -27.92 -4.81
C THR A 78 1.41 -26.74 -5.63
N VAL A 79 1.00 -26.62 -6.90
CA VAL A 79 1.33 -25.46 -7.76
C VAL A 79 0.59 -24.20 -7.29
N ALA A 80 -0.61 -24.33 -6.74
CA ALA A 80 -1.37 -23.22 -6.19
C ALA A 80 -0.91 -22.87 -4.76
N LEU A 81 -0.78 -23.89 -3.90
CA LEU A 81 -0.38 -23.75 -2.51
C LEU A 81 0.42 -24.98 -2.05
N PRO A 82 1.67 -24.83 -1.55
CA PRO A 82 2.35 -23.57 -1.24
C PRO A 82 2.89 -22.81 -2.49
N GLY A 83 2.81 -23.42 -3.67
CA GLY A 83 3.39 -22.89 -4.89
C GLY A 83 4.88 -23.28 -5.05
N PRO A 84 5.50 -22.92 -6.19
CA PRO A 84 6.84 -23.40 -6.55
C PRO A 84 7.95 -22.91 -5.62
N ASN A 85 7.71 -21.84 -4.86
CA ASN A 85 8.68 -21.18 -4.00
C ASN A 85 8.52 -21.54 -2.51
N GLY A 86 7.84 -22.65 -2.18
CA GLY A 86 7.63 -23.08 -0.79
C GLY A 86 6.96 -22.00 0.06
N ILE A 87 7.58 -21.60 1.17
CA ILE A 87 7.06 -20.55 2.08
C ILE A 87 7.07 -19.12 1.48
N GLY A 88 7.45 -18.97 0.20
CA GLY A 88 7.46 -17.69 -0.51
C GLY A 88 6.12 -16.97 -0.49
N PHE A 89 4.99 -17.68 -0.68
CA PHE A 89 3.66 -17.04 -0.64
C PHE A 89 3.39 -16.38 0.72
N LEU A 90 3.78 -17.02 1.82
CA LEU A 90 3.58 -16.51 3.18
C LEU A 90 4.51 -15.33 3.46
N THR A 91 5.80 -15.47 3.16
CA THR A 91 6.78 -14.43 3.48
C THR A 91 6.64 -13.20 2.58
N VAL A 92 6.48 -13.40 1.27
CA VAL A 92 6.49 -12.33 0.26
C VAL A 92 5.11 -11.72 0.05
N TYR A 93 4.02 -12.50 0.01
CA TYR A 93 2.69 -11.98 -0.32
C TYR A 93 1.75 -11.81 0.88
N ILE A 94 2.10 -12.33 2.06
CA ILE A 94 1.34 -12.09 3.29
C ILE A 94 2.12 -11.16 4.24
N ILE A 95 3.31 -11.57 4.68
CA ILE A 95 4.06 -10.82 5.70
C ILE A 95 4.55 -9.48 5.15
N ALA A 96 5.20 -9.46 3.97
CA ALA A 96 5.79 -8.23 3.44
C ALA A 96 4.75 -7.12 3.22
N PRO A 97 3.55 -7.37 2.63
CA PRO A 97 2.53 -6.35 2.46
C PRO A 97 1.95 -5.85 3.79
N ILE A 98 1.73 -6.73 4.78
CA ILE A 98 1.23 -6.31 6.11
C ILE A 98 2.24 -5.36 6.76
N VAL A 99 3.52 -5.75 6.78
CA VAL A 99 4.57 -4.91 7.35
C VAL A 99 4.69 -3.60 6.57
N GLY A 100 4.66 -3.65 5.24
CA GLY A 100 4.69 -2.47 4.38
C GLY A 100 3.55 -1.50 4.70
N ALA A 101 2.30 -1.99 4.78
CA ALA A 101 1.14 -1.16 5.10
C ALA A 101 1.24 -0.51 6.49
N CYS A 102 1.67 -1.28 7.50
CA CYS A 102 1.89 -0.75 8.85
C CYS A 102 2.97 0.33 8.87
N LEU A 103 4.07 0.15 8.15
CA LEU A 103 5.14 1.15 8.02
C LEU A 103 4.64 2.39 7.28
N GLY A 104 3.90 2.24 6.19
CA GLY A 104 3.33 3.35 5.42
C GLY A 104 2.37 4.20 6.25
N GLY A 105 1.47 3.55 7.00
CA GLY A 105 0.61 4.23 7.96
C GLY A 105 1.42 4.88 9.09
N GLY A 106 2.43 4.20 9.62
CA GLY A 106 3.32 4.74 10.65
C GLY A 106 4.03 6.03 10.20
N VAL A 107 4.59 6.04 8.99
CA VAL A 107 5.20 7.23 8.38
C VAL A 107 4.17 8.35 8.25
N TYR A 108 2.97 8.05 7.77
CA TYR A 108 1.93 9.06 7.60
C TYR A 108 1.51 9.67 8.93
N PHE A 109 1.04 8.87 9.88
CA PHE A 109 0.45 9.36 11.12
C PHE A 109 1.47 9.94 12.10
N LYS A 110 2.73 9.48 12.08
CA LYS A 110 3.76 9.98 13.02
C LYS A 110 4.62 11.10 12.47
N LEU A 111 4.78 11.19 11.15
CA LEU A 111 5.71 12.17 10.55
C LEU A 111 4.98 13.20 9.70
N ILE A 112 4.11 12.76 8.78
CA ILE A 112 3.48 13.66 7.81
C ILE A 112 2.31 14.41 8.43
N GLN A 113 1.35 13.70 9.02
CA GLN A 113 0.14 14.30 9.57
C GLN A 113 0.44 15.37 10.65
N PRO A 114 1.36 15.14 11.61
CA PRO A 114 1.72 16.16 12.59
C PRO A 114 2.38 17.40 11.95
N ALA A 115 3.29 17.21 10.99
CA ALA A 115 3.94 18.30 10.29
C ALA A 115 2.94 19.14 9.46
N LEU A 116 1.94 18.51 8.85
CA LEU A 116 0.85 19.22 8.18
C LEU A 116 0.07 20.08 9.19
N ARG A 117 -0.33 19.52 10.34
CA ARG A 117 -1.06 20.26 11.37
C ARG A 117 -0.29 21.49 11.84
N GLU A 118 1.00 21.36 12.09
CA GLU A 118 1.87 22.47 12.48
C GLU A 118 1.92 23.56 11.41
N LYS A 119 2.16 23.18 10.14
CA LYS A 119 2.18 24.10 8.99
C LYS A 119 0.90 24.94 8.90
N TYR A 120 -0.28 24.33 9.02
CA TYR A 120 -1.55 25.06 8.89
C TYR A 120 -1.93 25.84 10.15
N ALA A 121 -1.53 25.38 11.35
CA ALA A 121 -1.73 26.15 12.58
C ALA A 121 -0.98 27.49 12.52
N HIS A 122 0.26 27.51 12.03
CA HIS A 122 1.03 28.73 11.84
C HIS A 122 0.39 29.68 10.80
N GLN A 123 -0.10 29.15 9.67
CA GLN A 123 -0.75 29.96 8.64
C GLN A 123 -2.06 30.60 9.11
N SER A 124 -2.87 29.89 9.91
CA SER A 124 -4.08 30.47 10.50
C SER A 124 -3.77 31.56 11.52
N GLY A 125 -2.68 31.44 12.28
CA GLY A 125 -2.23 32.47 13.23
C GLY A 125 -1.71 33.75 12.57
N SER A 126 -0.98 33.63 11.45
CA SER A 126 -0.44 34.78 10.71
C SER A 126 -1.49 35.57 9.91
N THR A 127 -2.68 35.01 9.68
CA THR A 127 -3.76 35.68 8.95
C THR A 127 -4.68 36.50 9.87
N MET A 128 -4.55 36.34 11.20
CA MET A 128 -5.36 37.02 12.21
C MET A 128 -4.67 38.22 12.89
N LEU A 129 -3.46 38.57 12.45
CA LEU A 129 -2.70 39.78 12.85
C LEU A 129 -2.62 40.74 11.66
#